data_AF-A0A1U7CJQ6-F1
#
_entry.id   AF-A0A1U7CJQ6-F1
#
_cell.length_a   1.000
_cell.length_b   1.000
_cell.length_c   1.000
_cell.angle_alpha   90.00
_cell.angle_beta   90.00
_cell.angle_gamma   90.00
#
_symmetry.space_group_name_H-M   'P 1'
#
loop_
_entity.id
_entity.type
_entity.pdbx_description
1 polymer ?
#
loop_
_entity_poly.entity_id
_entity_poly.type
_entity_poly.pdbx_seq_one_letter_code
_entity_poly.pdbx_strand_id
1 'polypeptide(L)'
;MGDYLRLLTVNDRDVPLAALQRAVPFGAVWSVDHPGMLGNYLAMGPELSDLHNVWATIERNPVGPNTLGAEEVAEFIDSLESGGPPSAVRWLADYLETVRAIYAIRIYPEAMRNHPEAIEAVFSVRTALREAVGGVGQWDGHGFTNEDDRLIWCDPHSKLAGTTQAAMLDESTGEWISFELNLDNPRAFAAFLRGEFAEIDRSRPTH
;
A
#
# COMPACT_ATOMS: atom_id res chain seq x y z
N MET A 1 10.09 15.30 -1.33
CA MET A 1 9.37 14.62 -0.24
C MET A 1 9.12 13.22 -0.75
N GLY A 2 9.51 12.17 -0.03
CA GLY A 2 9.38 10.80 -0.55
C GLY A 2 7.96 10.31 -0.36
N ASP A 3 7.41 9.63 -1.36
CA ASP A 3 6.11 8.97 -1.26
C ASP A 3 6.33 7.57 -0.67
N TYR A 4 5.48 7.17 0.28
CA TYR A 4 5.53 5.83 0.85
C TYR A 4 4.45 4.92 0.28
N LEU A 5 4.88 3.71 -0.02
CA LEU A 5 4.03 2.55 -0.25
C LEU A 5 4.20 1.61 0.94
N ARG A 6 3.14 1.41 1.71
CA ARG A 6 3.14 0.57 2.90
C ARG A 6 2.38 -0.72 2.66
N LEU A 7 2.84 -1.78 3.30
CA LEU A 7 2.12 -3.04 3.45
C LEU A 7 1.94 -3.32 4.94
N LEU A 8 0.70 -3.28 5.39
CA LEU A 8 0.30 -3.50 6.78
C LEU A 8 -0.10 -4.97 6.94
N THR A 9 0.68 -5.73 7.71
CA THR A 9 0.48 -7.18 7.85
C THR A 9 0.20 -7.57 9.30
N VAL A 10 -0.68 -8.54 9.47
CA VAL A 10 -0.93 -9.22 10.76
C VAL A 10 0.16 -10.24 11.10
N ASN A 11 1.09 -10.48 10.18
CA ASN A 11 2.18 -11.43 10.34
C ASN A 11 3.45 -10.72 10.82
N ASP A 12 4.08 -11.25 11.86
CA ASP A 12 5.35 -10.76 12.40
C ASP A 12 6.57 -11.41 11.74
N ARG A 13 6.37 -12.26 10.72
CA ARG A 13 7.44 -12.87 9.95
C ARG A 13 8.32 -11.83 9.27
N ASP A 14 9.62 -12.08 9.31
CA ASP A 14 10.59 -11.36 8.49
C ASP A 14 10.73 -12.00 7.10
N VAL A 15 10.84 -11.16 6.07
CA VAL A 15 10.97 -11.59 4.68
C VAL A 15 12.46 -11.59 4.32
N PRO A 16 13.06 -12.75 4.03
CA PRO A 16 14.49 -12.82 3.77
C PRO A 16 14.89 -11.94 2.58
N LEU A 17 16.00 -11.20 2.70
CA LEU A 17 16.57 -10.40 1.62
C LEU A 17 16.68 -11.18 0.30
N ALA A 18 17.09 -12.45 0.37
CA ALA A 18 17.20 -13.32 -0.80
C ALA A 18 15.87 -13.61 -1.52
N ALA A 19 14.72 -13.46 -0.85
CA ALA A 19 13.41 -13.52 -1.50
C ALA A 19 13.16 -12.24 -2.32
N LEU A 20 13.44 -11.07 -1.74
CA LEU A 20 13.28 -9.78 -2.41
C LEU A 20 14.25 -9.63 -3.58
N GLN A 21 15.51 -10.05 -3.42
CA GLN A 21 16.50 -10.05 -4.50
C GLN A 21 16.08 -10.92 -5.71
N ARG A 22 15.37 -12.04 -5.47
CA ARG A 22 14.89 -12.91 -6.55
C ARG A 22 13.62 -12.39 -7.23
N ALA A 23 12.83 -11.58 -6.53
CA ALA A 23 11.59 -11.03 -7.06
C ALA A 23 11.82 -9.89 -8.04
N VAL A 24 12.98 -9.25 -7.97
CA VAL A 24 13.28 -8.04 -8.71
C VAL A 24 13.87 -8.40 -10.08
N PRO A 25 13.23 -8.00 -11.20
CA PRO A 25 13.69 -8.35 -12.53
C PRO A 25 14.94 -7.57 -13.00
N PHE A 26 15.20 -6.39 -12.42
CA PHE A 26 16.36 -5.54 -12.72
C PHE A 26 16.71 -4.65 -11.52
N GLY A 27 17.97 -4.21 -11.46
CA GLY A 27 18.49 -3.53 -10.28
C GLY A 27 18.91 -4.52 -9.18
N ALA A 28 19.21 -3.98 -8.01
CA ALA A 28 19.66 -4.74 -6.85
C ALA A 28 18.88 -4.32 -5.60
N VAL A 29 18.69 -5.26 -4.69
CA VAL A 29 18.23 -5.02 -3.31
C VAL A 29 19.34 -5.45 -2.36
N TRP A 30 19.69 -4.59 -1.41
CA TRP A 30 20.76 -4.88 -0.46
C TRP A 30 20.45 -4.35 0.94
N SER A 31 21.06 -4.98 1.94
CA SER A 31 21.04 -4.49 3.31
C SER A 31 21.94 -3.27 3.43
N VAL A 32 21.47 -2.26 4.14
CA VAL A 32 22.27 -1.10 4.51
C VAL A 32 22.49 -1.12 6.01
N ASP A 33 23.74 -0.92 6.43
CA ASP A 33 24.05 -0.75 7.85
C ASP A 33 23.55 0.62 8.30
N HIS A 34 22.39 0.64 8.95
CA HIS A 34 21.87 1.84 9.59
C HIS A 34 22.18 1.78 11.10
N PRO A 35 22.91 2.76 11.68
CA PRO A 35 23.26 2.76 13.09
C PRO A 35 22.00 2.61 13.97
N GLY A 36 21.95 1.54 14.77
CA GLY A 36 20.82 1.22 15.65
C GLY A 36 19.71 0.36 15.03
N MET A 37 19.80 0.01 13.73
CA MET A 37 18.76 -0.72 12.98
C MET A 37 19.39 -1.84 12.12
N LEU A 38 20.18 -2.72 12.76
CA LEU A 38 20.84 -3.84 12.07
C LEU A 38 19.79 -4.78 11.43
N GLY A 39 19.84 -4.93 10.11
CA GLY A 39 19.06 -5.92 9.36
C GLY A 39 17.63 -5.52 8.98
N ASN A 40 17.13 -4.36 9.42
CA ASN A 40 15.76 -3.92 9.14
C ASN A 40 15.64 -2.89 8.01
N TYR A 41 16.78 -2.46 7.44
CA TYR A 41 16.83 -1.41 6.43
C TYR A 41 17.46 -1.91 5.14
N LEU A 42 16.67 -1.95 4.09
CA LEU A 42 17.11 -2.34 2.76
C LEU A 42 17.08 -1.12 1.84
N ALA A 43 17.99 -1.12 0.87
CA ALA A 43 17.97 -0.18 -0.24
C ALA A 43 17.82 -0.93 -1.56
N MET A 44 17.26 -0.22 -2.53
CA MET A 44 17.06 -0.67 -3.90
C MET A 44 17.58 0.39 -4.86
N GLY A 45 18.23 -0.04 -5.94
CA GLY A 45 18.81 0.84 -6.94
C GLY A 45 19.31 0.07 -8.16
N PRO A 46 19.97 0.75 -9.11
CA PRO A 46 20.44 0.14 -10.35
C PRO A 46 21.55 -0.88 -10.11
N GLU A 47 22.44 -0.60 -9.15
CA GLU A 47 23.59 -1.42 -8.82
C GLU A 47 23.69 -1.68 -7.32
N LEU A 48 24.29 -2.81 -6.96
CA LEU A 48 24.49 -3.20 -5.58
C LEU A 48 25.36 -2.19 -4.85
N SER A 49 24.89 -1.70 -3.70
CA SER A 49 25.62 -0.75 -2.84
C SER A 49 25.84 0.64 -3.44
N ASP A 50 25.13 1.01 -4.52
CA ASP A 50 25.10 2.39 -5.01
C ASP A 50 24.20 3.25 -4.11
N LEU A 51 24.83 3.97 -3.17
CA LEU A 51 24.13 4.86 -2.24
C LEU A 51 23.73 6.21 -2.88
N HIS A 52 24.17 6.51 -4.09
CA HIS A 52 23.87 7.78 -4.77
C HIS A 52 22.64 7.70 -5.66
N ASN A 53 22.32 6.50 -6.18
CA ASN A 53 21.16 6.26 -7.06
C ASN A 53 20.14 5.30 -6.45
N VAL A 54 19.82 5.48 -5.16
CA VAL A 54 18.79 4.69 -4.48
C VAL A 54 17.41 5.05 -5.02
N TRP A 55 16.72 4.09 -5.63
CA TRP A 55 15.34 4.21 -6.12
C TRP A 55 14.32 4.13 -4.99
N ALA A 56 14.55 3.24 -4.04
CA ALA A 56 13.68 3.06 -2.89
C ALA A 56 14.43 2.50 -1.68
N THR A 57 13.88 2.72 -0.49
CA THR A 57 14.30 2.03 0.73
C THR A 57 13.13 1.26 1.31
N ILE A 58 13.41 0.13 1.93
CA ILE A 58 12.41 -0.74 2.54
C ILE A 58 12.77 -0.87 4.01
N GLU A 59 11.83 -0.51 4.87
CA GLU A 59 11.97 -0.59 6.32
C GLU A 59 10.85 -1.44 6.89
N ARG A 60 11.21 -2.35 7.81
CA ARG A 60 10.22 -3.14 8.56
C ARG A 60 10.01 -2.52 9.94
N ASN A 61 8.82 -2.00 10.17
CA ASN A 61 8.39 -1.39 11.43
C ASN A 61 7.51 -2.37 12.21
N PRO A 62 8.00 -3.05 13.27
CA PRO A 62 7.15 -3.84 14.15
C PRO A 62 6.08 -2.96 14.81
N VAL A 63 4.90 -3.51 15.03
CA VAL A 63 3.81 -2.86 15.77
C VAL A 63 3.74 -3.45 17.18
N GLY A 64 4.10 -2.63 18.15
CA GLY A 64 4.06 -2.94 19.57
C GLY A 64 4.18 -1.68 20.44
N PRO A 65 4.09 -1.80 21.77
CA PRO A 65 4.16 -0.64 22.66
C PRO A 65 5.43 0.19 22.43
N ASN A 66 5.28 1.51 22.26
CA ASN A 66 6.37 2.47 22.03
C ASN A 66 7.21 2.20 20.76
N THR A 67 6.57 1.71 19.69
CA THR A 67 7.22 1.50 18.38
C THR A 67 6.68 2.50 17.36
N LEU A 68 7.50 2.85 16.36
CA LEU A 68 7.07 3.70 15.25
C LEU A 68 5.86 3.10 14.51
N GLY A 69 5.83 1.77 14.34
CA GLY A 69 4.70 1.09 13.70
C GLY A 69 3.38 1.27 14.46
N ALA A 70 3.41 1.33 15.80
CA ALA A 70 2.20 1.59 16.59
C ALA A 70 1.71 3.04 16.47
N GLU A 71 2.64 4.00 16.38
CA GLU A 71 2.30 5.41 16.09
C GLU A 71 1.67 5.54 14.70
N GLU A 72 2.27 4.92 13.67
CA GLU A 72 1.72 4.93 12.30
C GLU A 72 0.32 4.29 12.23
N VAL A 73 0.10 3.15 12.90
CA VAL A 73 -1.24 2.52 12.96
C VAL A 73 -2.27 3.44 13.59
N ALA A 74 -1.93 4.11 14.70
CA ALA A 74 -2.84 5.03 15.37
C ALA A 74 -3.20 6.22 14.47
N GLU A 75 -2.21 6.82 13.79
CA GLU A 75 -2.45 7.88 12.81
C GLU A 75 -3.36 7.42 11.67
N PHE A 76 -3.21 6.17 11.20
CA PHE A 76 -4.10 5.63 10.19
C PHE A 76 -5.53 5.48 10.68
N ILE A 77 -5.74 4.94 11.88
CA ILE A 77 -7.07 4.81 12.47
C ILE A 77 -7.74 6.17 12.57
N ASP A 78 -7.04 7.19 13.09
CA ASP A 78 -7.55 8.56 13.19
C ASP A 78 -7.89 9.15 11.81
N SER A 79 -7.11 8.80 10.78
CA SER A 79 -7.34 9.29 9.42
C SER A 79 -8.56 8.67 8.73
N LEU A 80 -9.05 7.49 9.18
CA LEU A 80 -10.18 6.82 8.53
C LEU A 80 -11.47 7.66 8.57
N GLU A 81 -11.60 8.56 9.55
CA GLU A 81 -12.75 9.47 9.65
C GLU A 81 -12.82 10.48 8.48
N SER A 82 -11.72 10.67 7.73
CA SER A 82 -11.69 11.63 6.63
C SER A 82 -12.46 11.19 5.39
N GLY A 83 -12.80 9.90 5.25
CA GLY A 83 -13.61 9.43 4.13
C GLY A 83 -13.75 7.93 3.97
N GLY A 84 -13.82 7.51 2.71
CA GLY A 84 -14.06 6.12 2.29
C GLY A 84 -15.46 5.55 2.60
N PRO A 85 -15.78 4.39 2.01
CA PRO A 85 -17.04 3.67 2.28
C PRO A 85 -17.17 3.30 3.77
N PRO A 86 -18.33 3.49 4.43
CA PRO A 86 -18.50 3.18 5.84
C PRO A 86 -18.17 1.73 6.25
N SER A 87 -18.46 0.76 5.37
CA SER A 87 -18.14 -0.65 5.62
C SER A 87 -16.63 -0.90 5.58
N ALA A 88 -15.92 -0.27 4.66
CA ALA A 88 -14.47 -0.34 4.58
C ALA A 88 -13.78 0.36 5.77
N VAL A 89 -14.31 1.50 6.23
CA VAL A 89 -13.81 2.20 7.44
C VAL A 89 -13.85 1.30 8.66
N ARG A 90 -15.01 0.67 8.93
CA ARG A 90 -15.16 -0.26 10.07
C ARG A 90 -14.19 -1.43 9.96
N TRP A 91 -14.15 -2.07 8.79
CA TRP A 91 -13.28 -3.21 8.56
C TRP A 91 -11.80 -2.84 8.69
N LEU A 92 -11.38 -1.67 8.17
CA LEU A 92 -10.02 -1.18 8.29
C LEU A 92 -9.65 -0.88 9.74
N ALA A 93 -10.54 -0.26 10.52
CA ALA A 93 -10.29 -0.01 11.94
C ALA A 93 -10.01 -1.34 12.68
N ASP A 94 -10.86 -2.34 12.49
CA ASP A 94 -10.68 -3.68 13.07
C ASP A 94 -9.39 -4.34 12.58
N TYR A 95 -9.09 -4.26 11.27
CA TYR A 95 -7.87 -4.83 10.70
C TYR A 95 -6.62 -4.17 11.27
N LEU A 96 -6.59 -2.83 11.36
CA LEU A 96 -5.46 -2.05 11.83
C LEU A 96 -5.07 -2.41 13.28
N GLU A 97 -6.04 -2.72 14.14
CA GLU A 97 -5.78 -3.21 15.50
C GLU A 97 -5.04 -4.56 15.55
N THR A 98 -5.14 -5.35 14.47
CA THR A 98 -4.49 -6.67 14.37
C THR A 98 -3.10 -6.62 13.72
N VAL A 99 -2.70 -5.48 13.15
CA VAL A 99 -1.41 -5.32 12.47
C VAL A 99 -0.26 -5.58 13.45
N ARG A 100 0.72 -6.35 12.98
CA ARG A 100 1.93 -6.73 13.73
C ARG A 100 3.21 -6.14 13.14
N ALA A 101 3.19 -5.81 11.85
CA ALA A 101 4.30 -5.12 11.20
C ALA A 101 3.81 -4.29 10.01
N ILE A 102 4.55 -3.22 9.72
CA ILE A 102 4.42 -2.41 8.51
C ILE A 102 5.73 -2.55 7.73
N TYR A 103 5.64 -2.94 6.47
CA TYR A 103 6.73 -2.76 5.52
C TYR A 103 6.54 -1.42 4.81
N ALA A 104 7.40 -0.45 5.12
CA ALA A 104 7.37 0.88 4.52
C ALA A 104 8.39 0.94 3.38
N ILE A 105 7.90 1.13 2.16
CA ILE A 105 8.72 1.31 0.96
C ILE A 105 8.71 2.79 0.62
N ARG A 106 9.81 3.48 0.90
CA ARG A 106 9.98 4.88 0.53
C ARG A 106 10.50 4.98 -0.89
N ILE A 107 9.80 5.71 -1.74
CA ILE A 107 10.17 5.90 -3.15
C ILE A 107 10.92 7.23 -3.29
N TYR A 108 11.95 7.25 -4.15
CA TYR A 108 12.73 8.44 -4.51
C TYR A 108 12.55 8.77 -6.01
N PRO A 109 11.48 9.49 -6.39
CA PRO A 109 11.13 9.74 -7.78
C PRO A 109 12.26 10.40 -8.60
N GLU A 110 13.07 11.25 -7.96
CA GLU A 110 14.17 11.94 -8.62
C GLU A 110 15.26 10.97 -9.12
N ALA A 111 15.57 9.93 -8.35
CA ALA A 111 16.54 8.90 -8.72
C ALA A 111 16.01 7.94 -9.80
N MET A 112 14.68 7.81 -9.91
CA MET A 112 14.01 6.93 -10.86
C MET A 112 13.75 7.57 -12.22
N ARG A 113 13.89 8.90 -12.34
CA ARG A 113 13.53 9.67 -13.56
C ARG A 113 14.16 9.11 -14.85
N ASN A 114 15.39 8.61 -14.76
CA ASN A 114 16.14 8.08 -15.90
C ASN A 114 16.08 6.54 -15.99
N HIS A 115 15.33 5.91 -15.10
CA HIS A 115 15.20 4.46 -14.95
C HIS A 115 13.71 4.10 -14.92
N PRO A 116 13.01 4.13 -16.09
CA PRO A 116 11.59 3.78 -16.15
C PRO A 116 11.31 2.38 -15.59
N GLU A 117 12.27 1.48 -15.71
CA GLU A 117 12.24 0.16 -15.10
C GLU A 117 12.06 0.26 -13.57
N ALA A 118 12.71 1.20 -12.87
CA ALA A 118 12.70 1.28 -11.39
C ALA A 118 11.31 1.15 -10.74
N ILE A 119 10.26 1.64 -11.40
CA ILE A 119 8.86 1.52 -10.94
C ILE A 119 8.44 0.05 -10.84
N GLU A 120 8.67 -0.74 -11.90
CA GLU A 120 8.33 -2.17 -11.92
C GLU A 120 9.14 -2.94 -10.87
N ALA A 121 10.38 -2.53 -10.59
CA ALA A 121 11.22 -3.12 -9.55
C ALA A 121 10.62 -2.90 -8.16
N VAL A 122 10.22 -1.66 -7.84
CA VAL A 122 9.58 -1.30 -6.58
C VAL A 122 8.27 -2.08 -6.41
N PHE A 123 7.45 -2.16 -7.46
CA PHE A 123 6.22 -2.95 -7.41
C PHE A 123 6.49 -4.46 -7.25
N SER A 124 7.56 -4.99 -7.85
CA SER A 124 7.95 -6.39 -7.70
C SER A 124 8.36 -6.72 -6.26
N VAL A 125 9.11 -5.82 -5.59
CA VAL A 125 9.42 -5.95 -4.15
C VAL A 125 8.14 -5.96 -3.34
N ARG A 126 7.24 -5.01 -3.58
CA ARG A 126 5.97 -4.88 -2.84
C ARG A 126 5.09 -6.12 -3.04
N THR A 127 4.99 -6.65 -4.26
CA THR A 127 4.29 -7.91 -4.55
C THR A 127 4.92 -9.08 -3.81
N ALA A 128 6.25 -9.21 -3.81
CA ALA A 128 6.93 -10.28 -3.11
C ALA A 128 6.74 -10.22 -1.58
N LEU A 129 6.71 -9.01 -1.00
CA LEU A 129 6.35 -8.83 0.40
C LEU A 129 4.92 -9.31 0.66
N ARG A 130 3.95 -8.86 -0.14
CA ARG A 130 2.54 -9.27 -0.01
C ARG A 130 2.36 -10.78 -0.17
N GLU A 131 3.03 -11.42 -1.13
CA GLU A 131 2.97 -12.88 -1.28
C GLU A 131 3.58 -13.62 -0.09
N ALA A 132 4.58 -13.04 0.57
CA ALA A 132 5.27 -13.66 1.70
C ALA A 132 4.54 -13.50 3.04
N VAL A 133 3.91 -12.33 3.27
CA VAL A 133 3.30 -11.98 4.58
C VAL A 133 1.83 -11.56 4.50
N GLY A 134 1.24 -11.49 3.31
CA GLY A 134 -0.09 -10.94 3.09
C GLY A 134 -0.19 -9.47 3.47
N GLY A 135 -1.43 -8.98 3.52
CA GLY A 135 -1.77 -7.72 4.17
C GLY A 135 -2.35 -6.65 3.26
N VAL A 136 -2.73 -5.55 3.89
CA VAL A 136 -3.42 -4.40 3.29
C VAL A 136 -2.36 -3.40 2.82
N GLY A 137 -2.47 -2.95 1.57
CA GLY A 137 -1.63 -1.89 1.05
C GLY A 137 -2.15 -0.51 1.43
N GLN A 138 -1.25 0.42 1.75
CA GLN A 138 -1.54 1.85 1.87
C GLN A 138 -0.56 2.62 1.00
N TRP A 139 -1.05 3.63 0.29
CA TRP A 139 -0.21 4.55 -0.46
C TRP A 139 -0.60 5.98 -0.14
N ASP A 140 0.40 6.78 0.23
CA ASP A 140 0.25 8.21 0.48
C ASP A 140 -0.52 8.91 -0.64
N GLY A 141 -1.59 9.62 -0.24
CA GLY A 141 -2.47 10.32 -1.16
C GLY A 141 -3.41 9.44 -1.99
N HIS A 142 -3.30 8.11 -1.94
CA HIS A 142 -4.12 7.17 -2.71
C HIS A 142 -5.12 6.39 -1.84
N GLY A 143 -4.74 6.07 -0.60
CA GLY A 143 -5.61 5.38 0.37
C GLY A 143 -5.22 3.92 0.58
N PHE A 144 -6.21 3.09 0.95
CA PHE A 144 -6.01 1.69 1.33
C PHE A 144 -6.58 0.72 0.30
N THR A 145 -5.90 -0.41 0.19
CA THR A 145 -6.32 -1.58 -0.59
C THR A 145 -6.59 -2.77 0.32
N ASN A 146 -7.51 -3.66 -0.06
CA ASN A 146 -7.66 -4.94 0.62
C ASN A 146 -6.47 -5.87 0.29
N GLU A 147 -6.49 -7.09 0.83
CA GLU A 147 -5.45 -8.09 0.63
C GLU A 147 -5.27 -8.51 -0.85
N ASP A 148 -6.30 -8.31 -1.68
CA ASP A 148 -6.30 -8.58 -3.12
C ASP A 148 -5.79 -7.39 -3.98
N ASP A 149 -5.22 -6.33 -3.37
CA ASP A 149 -4.80 -5.08 -4.04
C ASP A 149 -5.93 -4.26 -4.68
N ARG A 150 -7.17 -4.38 -4.18
CA ARG A 150 -8.29 -3.57 -4.67
C ARG A 150 -8.49 -2.37 -3.76
N LEU A 151 -8.68 -1.18 -4.34
CA LEU A 151 -8.96 0.05 -3.58
C LEU A 151 -10.25 -0.12 -2.76
N ILE A 152 -10.16 0.07 -1.45
CA ILE A 152 -11.31 -0.03 -0.53
C ILE A 152 -11.58 1.26 0.24
N TRP A 153 -10.60 2.15 0.35
CA TRP A 153 -10.74 3.42 1.05
C TRP A 153 -9.82 4.46 0.42
N CYS A 154 -10.27 5.70 0.32
CA CYS A 154 -9.44 6.85 -0.07
C CYS A 154 -10.00 8.13 0.51
N ASP A 155 -9.14 9.14 0.65
CA ASP A 155 -9.55 10.47 1.07
C ASP A 155 -10.34 11.17 -0.07
N PRO A 156 -11.46 11.86 0.21
CA PRO A 156 -12.24 12.57 -0.80
C PRO A 156 -11.47 13.70 -1.50
N HIS A 157 -10.42 14.23 -0.87
CA HIS A 157 -9.55 15.28 -1.37
C HIS A 157 -8.34 14.74 -2.15
N SER A 158 -8.16 13.42 -2.21
CA SER A 158 -7.13 12.79 -3.02
C SER A 158 -7.32 13.10 -4.50
N LYS A 159 -6.24 13.48 -5.18
CA LYS A 159 -6.22 13.79 -6.62
C LYS A 159 -5.97 12.52 -7.44
N LEU A 160 -6.82 11.52 -7.26
CA LEU A 160 -6.76 10.29 -8.04
C LEU A 160 -7.47 10.48 -9.37
N ALA A 161 -6.96 9.83 -10.40
CA ALA A 161 -7.46 9.93 -11.77
C ALA A 161 -7.34 8.57 -12.46
N GLY A 162 -8.09 8.42 -13.56
CA GLY A 162 -8.11 7.20 -14.34
C GLY A 162 -8.97 6.09 -13.72
N THR A 163 -8.68 4.87 -14.12
CA THR A 163 -9.47 3.69 -13.76
C THR A 163 -8.66 2.76 -12.86
N THR A 164 -9.30 2.24 -11.81
CA THR A 164 -8.66 1.33 -10.85
C THR A 164 -9.56 0.16 -10.48
N GLN A 165 -8.97 -0.93 -10.01
CA GLN A 165 -9.72 -2.03 -9.39
C GLN A 165 -10.05 -1.64 -7.95
N ALA A 166 -11.34 -1.62 -7.64
CA ALA A 166 -11.86 -1.31 -6.32
C ALA A 166 -12.67 -2.50 -5.77
N ALA A 167 -12.92 -2.49 -4.47
CA ALA A 167 -13.82 -3.42 -3.82
C ALA A 167 -14.66 -2.73 -2.75
N MET A 168 -15.83 -3.30 -2.49
CA MET A 168 -16.73 -2.85 -1.43
C MET A 168 -17.16 -4.05 -0.61
N LEU A 169 -17.11 -3.92 0.70
CA LEU A 169 -17.48 -4.98 1.62
C LEU A 169 -19.00 -5.08 1.67
N ASP A 170 -19.52 -6.26 1.35
CA ASP A 170 -20.90 -6.63 1.65
C ASP A 170 -20.97 -7.15 3.08
N GLU A 171 -21.49 -6.32 3.98
CA GLU A 171 -21.58 -6.65 5.41
C GLU A 171 -22.56 -7.81 5.70
N SER A 172 -23.43 -8.18 4.76
CA SER A 172 -24.35 -9.30 4.95
C SER A 172 -23.67 -10.67 4.74
N THR A 173 -22.65 -10.71 3.89
CA THR A 173 -21.89 -11.93 3.56
C THR A 173 -20.48 -11.93 4.16
N GLY A 174 -19.94 -10.75 4.46
CA GLY A 174 -18.54 -10.55 4.84
C GLY A 174 -17.57 -10.62 3.65
N GLU A 175 -18.08 -10.56 2.42
CA GLU A 175 -17.28 -10.71 1.20
C GLU A 175 -16.99 -9.38 0.51
N TRP A 176 -15.80 -9.29 -0.11
CA TRP A 176 -15.40 -8.15 -0.95
C TRP A 176 -15.97 -8.30 -2.36
N ILE A 177 -16.86 -7.39 -2.74
CA ILE A 177 -17.38 -7.31 -4.11
C ILE A 177 -16.44 -6.43 -4.94
N SER A 178 -15.75 -7.03 -5.91
CA SER A 178 -14.81 -6.32 -6.78
C SER A 178 -15.49 -5.66 -7.99
N PHE A 179 -15.00 -4.48 -8.36
CA PHE A 179 -15.45 -3.76 -9.54
C PHE A 179 -14.38 -2.80 -10.05
N GLU A 180 -14.45 -2.48 -11.33
CA GLU A 180 -13.71 -1.37 -11.89
C GLU A 180 -14.35 -0.03 -11.51
N LEU A 181 -13.54 0.89 -10.97
CA LEU A 181 -13.93 2.24 -10.58
C LEU A 181 -13.24 3.26 -11.47
N ASN A 182 -14.04 4.11 -12.12
CA ASN A 182 -13.53 5.27 -12.84
C ASN A 182 -13.50 6.49 -11.91
N LEU A 183 -12.28 6.91 -11.53
CA LEU A 183 -12.03 8.04 -10.63
C LEU A 183 -12.29 9.39 -11.32
N ASP A 184 -12.25 9.42 -12.66
CA ASP A 184 -12.60 10.61 -13.46
C ASP A 184 -14.11 10.83 -13.56
N ASN A 185 -14.93 9.89 -13.06
CA ASN A 185 -16.39 10.03 -12.98
C ASN A 185 -16.79 10.46 -11.56
N PRO A 186 -17.12 11.74 -11.31
CA PRO A 186 -17.41 12.24 -9.96
C PRO A 186 -18.61 11.54 -9.31
N ARG A 187 -19.58 11.05 -10.10
CA ARG A 187 -20.74 10.32 -9.57
C ARG A 187 -20.34 8.95 -9.06
N ALA A 188 -19.52 8.22 -9.84
CA ALA A 188 -19.03 6.90 -9.44
C ALA A 188 -18.11 7.01 -8.22
N PHE A 189 -17.21 7.99 -8.22
CA PHE A 189 -16.33 8.26 -7.08
C PHE A 189 -17.10 8.64 -5.82
N ALA A 190 -18.09 9.53 -5.92
CA ALA A 190 -18.92 9.89 -4.77
C ALA A 190 -19.78 8.71 -4.27
N ALA A 191 -20.26 7.85 -5.17
CA ALA A 191 -20.99 6.63 -4.79
C ALA A 191 -20.08 5.62 -4.07
N PHE A 192 -18.83 5.47 -4.51
CA PHE A 192 -17.81 4.69 -3.82
C PHE A 192 -17.60 5.20 -2.38
N LEU A 193 -17.33 6.50 -2.21
CA LEU A 193 -17.14 7.11 -0.89
C LEU A 193 -18.35 6.92 0.04
N ARG A 194 -19.57 6.82 -0.49
CA ARG A 194 -20.78 6.57 0.32
C ARG A 194 -21.09 5.09 0.57
N GLY A 195 -20.39 4.16 -0.09
CA GLY A 195 -20.72 2.73 -0.02
C GLY A 195 -21.94 2.34 -0.85
N GLU A 196 -22.25 3.05 -1.94
CA GLU A 196 -23.45 2.84 -2.76
C GLU A 196 -23.16 2.03 -4.03
N PHE A 197 -22.94 0.71 -3.90
CA PHE A 197 -22.58 -0.16 -5.02
C PHE A 197 -23.55 -0.09 -6.22
N ALA A 198 -24.86 -0.01 -5.97
CA ALA A 198 -25.87 0.04 -7.02
C ALA A 198 -25.74 1.27 -7.95
N GLU A 199 -25.26 2.40 -7.42
CA GLU A 199 -25.03 3.62 -8.21
C GLU A 199 -23.73 3.53 -9.03
N ILE A 200 -22.75 2.77 -8.54
CA ILE A 200 -21.49 2.50 -9.27
C ILE A 200 -21.80 1.62 -10.48
N ASP A 201 -22.55 0.53 -10.30
CA ASP A 201 -22.88 -0.40 -11.38
C ASP A 201 -23.72 0.28 -12.48
N ARG A 202 -24.68 1.14 -12.09
CA ARG A 202 -25.47 1.97 -13.03
C ARG A 202 -24.66 2.99 -13.81
N SER A 203 -23.49 3.38 -13.30
CA SER A 203 -22.62 4.38 -13.94
C SER A 203 -21.65 3.78 -14.96
N ARG A 204 -21.65 2.45 -15.11
CA ARG A 204 -20.86 1.76 -16.14
C ARG A 204 -21.44 2.05 -17.54
N PRO A 205 -20.61 2.41 -18.53
CA PRO A 205 -21.06 2.49 -19.90
C PRO A 205 -21.54 1.10 -20.36
N THR A 206 -22.79 1.02 -20.83
CA THR A 206 -23.27 -0.15 -21.57
C THR A 206 -22.46 -0.25 -22.86
N HIS A 207 -21.65 -1.30 -22.99
CA HIS A 207 -20.93 -1.64 -24.22
C HIS A 207 -21.87 -1.90 -25.40
#